data_AF-A0A0P9M6F9-F1
#
_entry.id   AF-A0A0P9M6F9-F1
#
_cell.length_a   1.000
_cell.length_b   1.000
_cell.length_c   1.000
_cell.angle_alpha   90.00
_cell.angle_beta   90.00
_cell.angle_gamma   90.00
#
_symmetry.space_group_name_H-M   'P 1'
#
loop_
_entity.id
_entity.type
_entity.pdbx_description
1 polymer ?
#
loop_
_entity_poly.entity_id
_entity_poly.type
_entity_poly.pdbx_seq_one_letter_code
_entity_poly.pdbx_strand_id
1 'polypeptide(L)'
;MLAVYGSSLKASQSDELERLKQRYEDWDLRILERFDRMAKKYGVLHLLKRGLAIDDVHLNLMYPAPLASSSERNKRQFAANLFSSTRQVRYSLSNTLEEIDLVLFINGLPFATLELKNPWTGQTARYHGQKQYKQDRDSSHSRRSSRK
;
A
#
# COMPACT_ATOMS: atom_id res chain seq x y z
N MET A 1 -0.02 -5.69 9.44
CA MET A 1 0.63 -4.94 8.35
C MET A 1 2.17 -5.05 8.44
N LEU A 2 2.79 -4.60 9.53
CA LEU A 2 4.26 -4.65 9.73
C LEU A 2 4.90 -6.05 9.62
N ALA A 3 4.27 -7.09 10.17
CA ALA A 3 4.82 -8.45 10.14
C ALA A 3 4.91 -9.06 8.73
N VAL A 4 3.91 -8.79 7.87
CA VAL A 4 3.87 -9.28 6.48
C VAL A 4 4.87 -8.51 5.61
N TYR A 5 4.97 -7.21 5.83
CA TYR A 5 5.94 -6.36 5.15
C TYR A 5 7.38 -6.73 5.53
N GLY A 6 7.67 -6.90 6.82
CA GLY A 6 8.99 -7.28 7.30
C GLY A 6 9.43 -8.69 6.88
N SER A 7 8.49 -9.63 6.69
CA SER A 7 8.82 -10.97 6.18
C SER A 7 9.14 -10.96 4.69
N SER A 8 8.41 -10.20 3.87
CA SER A 8 8.71 -10.03 2.45
C SER A 8 10.08 -9.39 2.23
N LEU A 9 10.40 -8.31 2.96
CA LEU A 9 11.71 -7.66 2.88
C LEU A 9 12.86 -8.62 3.23
N LYS A 10 12.71 -9.40 4.31
CA LYS A 10 13.72 -10.40 4.69
C LYS A 10 13.91 -11.48 3.62
N ALA A 11 12.83 -11.90 2.96
CA ALA A 11 12.87 -12.94 1.94
C ALA A 11 13.56 -12.49 0.64
N SER A 12 13.44 -11.21 0.27
CA SER A 12 13.93 -10.70 -1.03
C SER A 12 15.18 -9.82 -0.94
N GLN A 13 15.46 -9.20 0.22
CA GLN A 13 16.42 -8.11 0.43
C GLN A 13 17.09 -8.19 1.82
N SER A 14 17.53 -9.38 2.22
CA SER A 14 18.21 -9.60 3.51
C SER A 14 19.42 -8.69 3.70
N ASP A 15 20.22 -8.54 2.65
CA ASP A 15 21.52 -7.86 2.69
C ASP A 15 21.34 -6.34 2.86
N GLU A 16 20.39 -5.75 2.13
CA GLU A 16 20.04 -4.34 2.28
C GLU A 16 19.47 -4.05 3.68
N LEU A 17 18.65 -4.97 4.21
CA LEU A 17 18.09 -4.84 5.55
C LEU A 17 19.16 -4.96 6.63
N GLU A 18 20.14 -5.84 6.45
CA GLU A 18 21.25 -6.02 7.38
C GLU A 18 22.17 -4.78 7.42
N ARG A 19 22.46 -4.18 6.27
CA ARG A 19 23.19 -2.90 6.21
C ARG A 19 22.49 -1.79 6.99
N LEU A 20 21.16 -1.73 6.91
CA LEU A 20 20.39 -0.73 7.66
C LEU A 20 20.43 -1.01 9.17
N LYS A 21 20.31 -2.27 9.58
CA LYS A 21 20.40 -2.72 10.98
C LYS A 21 21.78 -2.45 11.61
N GLN A 22 22.84 -2.65 10.84
CA GLN A 22 24.22 -2.39 11.31
C GLN A 22 24.46 -0.90 11.60
N ARG A 23 23.72 -0.01 10.92
CA ARG A 23 23.87 1.43 11.09
C ARG A 23 22.92 2.04 12.12
N TYR A 24 21.72 1.48 12.26
CA TYR A 24 20.66 2.06 13.07
C TYR A 24 20.01 1.01 13.97
N GLU A 25 20.00 1.25 15.27
CA GLU A 25 19.25 0.43 16.23
C GLU A 25 17.73 0.51 15.97
N ASP A 26 17.26 1.70 15.57
CA ASP A 26 15.87 2.06 15.24
C ASP A 26 15.53 1.92 13.75
N TRP A 27 16.21 1.00 13.04
CA TRP A 27 16.08 0.82 11.59
C TRP A 27 14.63 0.63 11.10
N ASP A 28 13.79 -0.03 11.89
CA ASP A 28 12.39 -0.33 11.55
C ASP A 28 11.52 0.93 11.61
N LEU A 29 11.68 1.74 12.66
CA LEU A 29 11.01 3.03 12.79
C LEU A 29 11.43 3.97 11.67
N ARG A 30 12.72 3.99 11.30
CA ARG A 30 13.22 4.79 10.17
C ARG A 30 12.57 4.42 8.85
N ILE A 31 12.39 3.11 8.58
CA ILE A 31 11.65 2.66 7.40
C ILE A 31 10.22 3.20 7.43
N LEU A 32 9.54 3.10 8.57
CA LEU A 32 8.15 3.54 8.72
C LEU A 32 8.00 5.05 8.51
N GLU A 33 8.83 5.86 9.16
CA GLU A 33 8.79 7.31 9.03
C GLU A 33 9.13 7.78 7.62
N ARG A 34 10.12 7.14 6.99
CA ARG A 34 10.48 7.44 5.61
C ARG A 34 9.35 7.05 4.66
N PHE A 35 8.77 5.87 4.85
CA PHE A 35 7.63 5.41 4.07
C PHE A 35 6.45 6.37 4.19
N ASP A 36 6.03 6.73 5.40
CA ASP A 36 4.90 7.63 5.66
C ASP A 36 5.10 8.99 4.96
N ARG A 37 6.29 9.60 5.13
CA ARG A 37 6.63 10.88 4.50
C ARG A 37 6.56 10.80 2.98
N MET A 38 7.10 9.75 2.39
CA MET A 38 7.16 9.59 0.94
C MET A 38 5.81 9.17 0.34
N ALA A 39 5.03 8.37 1.07
CA ALA A 39 3.68 7.98 0.68
C ALA A 39 2.74 9.19 0.67
N LYS A 40 2.85 10.08 1.66
CA LYS A 40 2.12 11.36 1.67
C LYS A 40 2.51 12.28 0.52
N LYS A 41 3.78 12.28 0.13
CA LYS A 41 4.30 13.15 -0.93
C LYS A 41 4.01 12.65 -2.35
N TYR A 42 4.18 11.35 -2.61
CA TYR A 42 4.15 10.79 -3.96
C TYR A 42 3.08 9.71 -4.16
N GLY A 43 2.46 9.23 -3.09
CA GLY A 43 1.51 8.12 -3.11
C GLY A 43 2.17 6.74 -3.01
N VAL A 44 1.41 5.76 -2.53
CA VAL A 44 1.87 4.38 -2.34
C VAL A 44 2.25 3.71 -3.67
N LEU A 45 1.47 3.96 -4.73
CA LEU A 45 1.77 3.40 -6.06
C LEU A 45 3.14 3.85 -6.60
N HIS A 46 3.55 5.09 -6.31
CA HIS A 46 4.88 5.57 -6.66
C HIS A 46 5.95 4.77 -5.92
N LEU A 47 5.78 4.58 -4.61
CA LEU A 47 6.72 3.82 -3.80
C LEU A 47 6.81 2.34 -4.19
N LEU A 48 5.69 1.72 -4.56
CA LEU A 48 5.70 0.35 -5.09
C LEU A 48 6.54 0.23 -6.37
N LYS A 49 6.48 1.23 -7.25
CA LYS A 49 7.22 1.24 -8.52
C LYS A 49 8.69 1.64 -8.39
N ARG A 50 8.99 2.54 -7.46
CA ARG A 50 10.31 3.20 -7.36
C ARG A 50 11.13 2.76 -6.15
N GLY A 51 10.54 2.00 -5.24
CA GLY A 51 11.17 1.65 -3.97
C GLY A 51 11.22 2.83 -3.00
N LEU A 52 11.94 2.60 -1.90
CA LEU A 52 12.13 3.51 -0.78
C LEU A 52 13.63 3.67 -0.53
N ALA A 53 14.16 4.86 -0.81
CA ALA A 53 15.54 5.21 -0.48
C ALA A 53 15.63 5.74 0.96
N ILE A 54 16.51 5.13 1.75
CA ILE A 54 16.89 5.51 3.11
C ILE A 54 18.41 5.60 3.13
N ASP A 55 18.93 6.83 3.13
CA ASP A 55 20.35 7.11 3.02
C ASP A 55 20.98 6.43 1.79
N ASP A 56 21.95 5.53 1.98
CA ASP A 56 22.61 4.73 0.94
C ASP A 56 21.95 3.38 0.67
N VAL A 57 20.87 3.06 1.39
CA VAL A 57 20.10 1.82 1.21
C VAL A 57 18.84 2.08 0.37
N HIS A 58 18.60 1.21 -0.60
CA HIS A 58 17.40 1.22 -1.42
C HIS A 58 16.57 -0.03 -1.21
N LEU A 59 15.33 0.13 -0.75
CA LEU A 59 14.40 -0.98 -0.52
C LEU A 59 13.34 -1.00 -1.61
N ASN A 60 13.29 -2.08 -2.40
CA ASN A 60 12.19 -2.34 -3.32
C ASN A 60 10.97 -2.82 -2.53
N LEU A 61 9.80 -2.24 -2.79
CA LEU A 61 8.56 -2.62 -2.10
C LEU A 61 7.74 -3.66 -2.87
N MET A 62 8.07 -3.84 -4.13
CA MET A 62 7.44 -4.78 -5.06
C MET A 62 8.46 -5.11 -6.16
N TYR A 63 8.45 -6.36 -6.61
CA TYR A 63 9.12 -6.74 -7.86
C TYR A 63 8.07 -6.89 -8.99
N PRO A 64 8.30 -6.35 -10.19
CA PRO A 64 7.38 -6.51 -11.31
C PRO A 64 7.43 -7.92 -11.89
N ALA A 65 6.39 -8.29 -12.65
CA ALA A 65 6.36 -9.55 -13.37
C ALA A 65 7.58 -9.67 -14.30
N PRO A 66 8.34 -10.78 -14.23
CA PRO A 66 9.52 -10.98 -15.04
C PRO A 66 9.15 -11.26 -16.50
N LEU A 67 10.02 -10.87 -17.41
CA LEU A 67 9.98 -11.32 -18.82
C LEU A 67 10.54 -12.74 -18.93
N ALA A 68 10.25 -13.44 -20.03
CA ALA A 68 10.80 -14.77 -20.29
C ALA A 68 12.34 -14.80 -20.24
N SER A 69 12.98 -13.72 -20.73
CA SER A 69 14.43 -13.50 -20.72
C SER A 69 14.99 -12.99 -19.38
N SER A 70 14.16 -12.81 -18.36
CA SER A 70 14.63 -12.33 -17.05
C SER A 70 15.47 -13.39 -16.33
N SER A 71 16.41 -12.91 -15.52
CA SER A 71 17.25 -13.76 -14.67
C SER A 71 16.43 -14.57 -13.67
N GLU A 72 16.98 -15.69 -13.23
CA GLU A 72 16.37 -16.52 -12.20
C GLU A 72 16.17 -15.75 -10.88
N ARG A 73 17.10 -14.84 -10.56
CA ARG A 73 16.96 -13.93 -9.41
C ARG A 73 15.70 -13.08 -9.50
N ASN A 74 15.43 -12.46 -10.65
CA ASN A 74 14.24 -11.62 -10.84
C ASN A 74 12.95 -12.44 -10.69
N LYS A 75 12.95 -13.68 -11.21
CA LYS A 75 11.81 -14.60 -11.08
C LYS A 75 11.55 -14.96 -9.62
N ARG A 76 12.60 -15.28 -8.86
CA ARG A 76 12.50 -15.56 -7.41
C ARG A 76 12.01 -14.35 -6.62
N GLN A 77 12.53 -13.17 -6.91
CA GLN A 77 12.10 -11.94 -6.23
C GLN A 77 10.63 -11.60 -6.53
N PHE A 78 10.18 -11.78 -7.78
CA PHE A 78 8.76 -11.64 -8.12
C PHE A 78 7.89 -12.66 -7.39
N ALA A 79 8.32 -13.92 -7.32
CA ALA A 79 7.62 -14.98 -6.60
C ALA A 79 7.54 -14.74 -5.07
N ALA A 80 8.46 -13.93 -4.52
CA ALA A 80 8.45 -13.52 -3.12
C ALA A 80 7.45 -12.39 -2.80
N ASN A 81 6.81 -11.79 -3.80
CA ASN A 81 5.72 -10.85 -3.55
C ASN A 81 4.51 -11.57 -2.94
N LEU A 82 3.98 -11.04 -1.84
CA LEU A 82 2.79 -11.53 -1.17
C LEU A 82 1.59 -10.70 -1.58
N PHE A 83 0.73 -11.25 -2.43
CA PHE A 83 -0.55 -10.64 -2.79
C PHE A 83 -1.64 -11.09 -1.83
N SER A 84 -2.43 -10.15 -1.33
CA SER A 84 -3.58 -10.47 -0.48
C SER A 84 -4.73 -9.50 -0.72
N SER A 85 -5.91 -9.86 -0.24
CA SER A 85 -7.10 -9.05 -0.38
C SER A 85 -7.98 -9.12 0.85
N THR A 86 -8.63 -8.01 1.19
CA THR A 86 -9.59 -7.93 2.30
C THR A 86 -10.92 -7.42 1.78
N ARG A 87 -12.00 -8.14 2.06
CA ARG A 87 -13.38 -7.74 1.73
C ARG A 87 -13.99 -6.86 2.81
N GLN A 88 -15.01 -6.08 2.46
CA GLN A 88 -15.90 -5.38 3.40
C GLN A 88 -15.16 -4.49 4.39
N VAL A 89 -14.32 -3.60 3.86
CA VAL A 89 -13.67 -2.60 4.71
C VAL A 89 -14.66 -1.45 4.94
N ARG A 90 -15.34 -1.50 6.09
CA ARG A 90 -16.13 -0.37 6.62
C ARG A 90 -15.19 0.78 6.91
N TYR A 91 -15.28 1.87 6.15
CA TYR A 91 -14.45 3.06 6.37
C TYR A 91 -15.24 4.21 7.04
N SER A 92 -16.57 4.12 7.09
CA SER A 92 -17.43 5.13 7.72
C SER A 92 -17.96 4.63 9.07
N LEU A 93 -17.72 5.43 10.12
CA LEU A 93 -18.31 5.21 11.45
C LEU A 93 -19.72 5.83 11.58
N SER A 94 -20.09 6.71 10.66
CA SER A 94 -21.37 7.44 10.66
C SER A 94 -22.40 6.86 9.70
N ASN A 95 -21.98 6.11 8.68
CA ASN A 95 -22.87 5.49 7.70
C ASN A 95 -22.41 4.06 7.38
N THR A 96 -23.01 3.08 8.05
CA THR A 96 -22.62 1.66 7.98
C THR A 96 -22.86 0.99 6.63
N LEU A 97 -23.54 1.67 5.70
CA LEU A 97 -23.80 1.20 4.33
C LEU A 97 -22.67 1.57 3.34
N GLU A 98 -21.68 2.35 3.77
CA GLU A 98 -20.48 2.65 2.96
C GLU A 98 -19.37 1.62 3.25
N GLU A 99 -19.45 0.48 2.57
CA GLU A 99 -18.44 -0.58 2.61
C GLU A 99 -17.61 -0.55 1.32
N ILE A 100 -16.28 -0.58 1.43
CA ILE A 100 -15.43 -0.88 0.26
C ILE A 100 -15.49 -2.38 0.05
N ASP A 101 -15.93 -2.82 -1.13
CA ASP A 101 -16.15 -4.24 -1.41
C ASP A 101 -14.88 -5.08 -1.28
N LEU A 102 -13.75 -4.55 -1.77
CA LEU A 102 -12.47 -5.26 -1.77
C LEU A 102 -11.27 -4.30 -1.79
N VAL A 103 -10.30 -4.53 -0.93
CA VAL A 103 -8.98 -3.86 -0.95
C VAL A 103 -7.91 -4.87 -1.32
N LEU A 104 -7.08 -4.52 -2.30
CA LEU A 104 -5.95 -5.33 -2.74
C LEU A 104 -4.65 -4.81 -2.11
N PHE A 105 -3.83 -5.76 -1.66
CA PHE A 105 -2.55 -5.52 -1.02
C PHE A 105 -1.43 -6.25 -1.74
N ILE A 106 -0.25 -5.66 -1.71
CA ILE A 106 1.01 -6.32 -2.06
C ILE A 106 2.02 -6.10 -0.94
N ASN A 107 2.62 -7.16 -0.43
CA ASN A 107 3.53 -7.15 0.72
C ASN A 107 2.92 -6.43 1.95
N GLY A 108 1.59 -6.49 2.10
CA GLY A 108 0.83 -5.80 3.15
C GLY A 108 0.53 -4.33 2.89
N LEU A 109 0.95 -3.75 1.77
CA LEU A 109 0.67 -2.37 1.38
C LEU A 109 -0.58 -2.29 0.48
N PRO A 110 -1.61 -1.51 0.83
CA PRO A 110 -2.80 -1.35 0.00
C PRO A 110 -2.47 -0.55 -1.26
N PHE A 111 -2.88 -1.05 -2.42
CA PHE A 111 -2.59 -0.37 -3.70
C PHE A 111 -3.82 -0.13 -4.57
N ALA A 112 -4.91 -0.87 -4.36
CA ALA A 112 -6.16 -0.69 -5.09
C ALA A 112 -7.36 -1.03 -4.23
N THR A 113 -8.47 -0.35 -4.51
CA THR A 113 -9.80 -0.66 -3.98
C THR A 113 -10.71 -0.97 -5.16
N LEU A 114 -11.46 -2.07 -5.06
CA LEU A 114 -12.43 -2.49 -6.05
C LEU A 114 -13.82 -2.33 -5.45
N GLU A 115 -14.69 -1.65 -6.20
CA GLU A 115 -16.09 -1.43 -5.88
C GLU A 115 -16.92 -2.28 -6.87
N LEU A 116 -17.75 -3.18 -6.34
CA LEU A 116 -18.65 -4.04 -7.09
C LEU A 116 -20.05 -3.42 -7.11
N LYS A 117 -20.40 -2.77 -8.22
CA LYS A 117 -21.79 -2.30 -8.43
C LYS A 117 -22.62 -3.36 -9.14
N ASN A 118 -23.79 -3.68 -8.59
CA ASN A 118 -24.74 -4.57 -9.24
C ASN A 118 -25.51 -3.80 -10.34
N PRO A 119 -25.41 -4.18 -11.63
CA PRO A 119 -26.01 -3.42 -12.73
C PRO A 119 -27.55 -3.38 -12.70
N TRP A 120 -28.19 -4.34 -12.04
CA TRP A 120 -29.65 -4.50 -12.07
C TRP A 120 -30.40 -3.40 -11.30
N THR A 121 -29.73 -2.64 -10.41
CA THR A 121 -30.33 -1.55 -9.62
C THR A 121 -30.15 -0.16 -10.25
N GLY A 122 -29.76 -0.08 -11.53
CA GLY A 122 -29.60 1.20 -12.24
C GLY A 122 -28.39 2.02 -11.81
N GLN A 123 -27.53 1.51 -10.91
CA GLN A 123 -26.29 2.16 -10.53
C GLN A 123 -25.19 1.90 -11.56
N THR A 124 -24.99 2.82 -12.50
CA THR A 124 -23.83 2.78 -13.39
C THR A 124 -22.60 3.36 -12.68
N ALA A 125 -21.48 2.63 -12.70
CA ALA A 125 -20.19 3.04 -12.11
C ALA A 125 -19.71 4.42 -12.63
N ARG A 126 -20.11 4.77 -13.86
CA ARG A 126 -19.67 5.97 -14.58
C ARG A 126 -20.27 7.27 -14.03
N TYR A 127 -21.49 7.27 -13.51
CA TYR A 127 -22.15 8.51 -13.08
C TYR A 127 -21.93 8.83 -11.60
N HIS A 128 -21.86 7.82 -10.74
CA HIS A 128 -21.74 8.02 -9.29
C HIS A 128 -20.29 7.87 -8.76
N GLY A 129 -19.48 6.97 -9.34
CA GLY A 129 -18.11 6.72 -8.83
C GLY A 129 -17.17 7.91 -9.02
N GLN A 130 -17.23 8.58 -10.19
CA GLN A 130 -16.43 9.79 -10.44
C GLN A 130 -16.91 11.00 -9.64
N LYS A 131 -18.21 11.10 -9.38
CA LYS A 131 -18.80 12.22 -8.62
C LYS A 131 -18.46 12.13 -7.14
N GLN A 132 -18.60 10.94 -6.55
CA GLN A 132 -18.27 10.67 -5.15
C GLN A 132 -16.75 10.80 -4.87
N TYR A 133 -15.88 10.37 -5.81
CA TYR A 133 -14.43 10.56 -5.68
C TYR A 133 -13.98 12.03 -5.79
N LYS A 134 -14.68 12.84 -6.58
CA LYS A 134 -14.30 14.22 -6.90
C LYS A 134 -14.96 15.26 -6.00
N GLN A 135 -16.13 14.97 -5.42
CA GLN A 135 -16.94 15.94 -4.68
C GLN A 135 -17.11 15.61 -3.19
N ASP A 136 -17.11 14.34 -2.79
CA ASP A 136 -17.49 13.94 -1.41
C ASP A 136 -16.31 13.47 -0.54
N ARG A 137 -15.08 13.42 -1.08
CA ARG A 137 -13.88 13.20 -0.27
C ARG A 137 -13.45 14.49 0.42
N ASP A 138 -14.06 14.76 1.57
CA ASP A 138 -13.53 15.72 2.52
C ASP A 138 -12.21 15.18 3.12
N SER A 139 -11.09 15.83 2.81
CA SER A 139 -9.77 15.50 3.36
C SER A 139 -9.62 15.87 4.86
N SER A 140 -10.66 16.41 5.49
CA SER A 140 -10.60 16.99 6.84
C SER A 140 -11.41 16.23 7.91
N HIS A 141 -11.15 14.94 8.13
CA HIS A 141 -11.74 14.21 9.26
C HIS A 141 -10.77 13.85 10.40
N SER A 142 -9.56 14.43 10.45
CA SER A 142 -8.61 14.21 11.57
C SER A 142 -8.39 15.40 12.51
N ARG A 143 -9.18 16.47 12.44
CA ARG A 143 -9.00 17.66 13.30
C ARG A 143 -10.31 18.24 13.81
N ARG A 144 -10.93 17.56 14.77
CA ARG A 144 -11.85 18.21 15.71
C ARG A 144 -12.04 17.38 16.98
N SER A 145 -11.05 17.46 17.86
CA SER A 145 -11.25 17.27 19.30
C SER A 145 -10.12 17.98 20.04
N SER A 146 -10.26 19.29 20.23
CA SER A 146 -9.78 19.96 21.44
C SER A 146 -10.34 21.38 21.47
N ARG A 147 -11.45 21.55 22.20
CA ARG A 147 -11.89 22.80 22.84
C ARG A 147 -12.97 22.44 23.86
N LYS A 148 -12.54 22.21 25.09
CA LYS A 148 -13.17 22.73 26.29
C LYS A 148 -12.06 23.17 27.22
#